data_AF-A0A6G8FVG3-F1
#
_entry.id   AF-A0A6G8FVG3-F1
#
_cell.length_a   1.000
_cell.length_b   1.000
_cell.length_c   1.000
_cell.angle_alpha   90.00
_cell.angle_beta   90.00
_cell.angle_gamma   90.00
#
_symmetry.space_group_name_H-M   'P 1'
#
loop_
_entity.id
_entity.type
_entity.pdbx_description
1 polymer ?
#
loop_
_entity_poly.entity_id
_entity_poly.type
_entity_poly.pdbx_seq_one_letter_code
_entity_poly.pdbx_strand_id
1 'polypeptide(L)' 'MTDKTLSSTPDLRSAPLPTARTLRMRRNLPYQAYRFAAFNLRIVRMVLKGHH' A
#
# COMPACT_ATOMS: atom_id res chain seq x y z
N MET A 1 11.57 -28.39 27.21
CA MET A 1 11.98 -27.57 26.06
C MET A 1 10.91 -27.72 25.00
N THR A 2 9.90 -26.84 25.02
CA THR A 2 8.81 -26.83 24.03
C THR A 2 9.25 -25.92 22.88
N ASP A 3 9.40 -26.53 21.70
CA ASP A 3 9.88 -25.85 20.51
C ASP A 3 8.82 -24.87 20.02
N LYS A 4 9.12 -23.57 20.16
CA LYS A 4 8.28 -22.47 19.68
C LYS A 4 8.44 -22.40 18.17
N THR A 5 7.81 -23.34 17.47
CA THR A 5 7.70 -23.32 16.02
C THR A 5 7.15 -21.95 15.60
N LEU A 6 8.00 -21.18 14.92
CA LEU A 6 7.74 -19.83 14.44
C LEU A 6 6.74 -19.88 13.27
N SER A 7 5.56 -20.46 13.47
CA SER A 7 4.43 -20.33 12.55
C SER A 7 3.88 -18.90 12.69
N SER A 8 4.61 -17.95 12.11
CA SER A 8 4.27 -16.53 12.06
C SER A 8 3.15 -16.29 11.03
N THR A 9 2.04 -17.01 11.17
CA THR A 9 0.79 -16.66 10.52
C THR A 9 0.14 -15.59 11.39
N PRO A 10 0.01 -14.33 10.90
CA PRO A 10 -0.65 -13.28 11.67
C PRO A 10 -2.06 -13.74 12.04
N ASP A 11 -2.49 -13.48 13.28
CA ASP A 11 -3.87 -13.77 13.69
C ASP A 11 -4.84 -12.85 12.91
N LEU A 12 -5.43 -13.39 11.85
CA LEU A 12 -6.32 -12.67 10.94
C LEU A 12 -7.70 -12.36 11.56
N ARG A 13 -8.03 -12.97 12.71
CA ARG A 13 -9.33 -12.80 13.36
C ARG A 13 -9.52 -11.40 13.96
N SER A 14 -8.44 -10.74 14.33
CA SER A 14 -8.43 -9.39 14.90
C SER A 14 -8.20 -8.28 13.87
N ALA A 15 -7.98 -8.64 12.60
CA ALA A 15 -7.73 -7.66 11.56
C ALA A 15 -8.98 -6.80 11.31
N PRO A 16 -8.86 -5.46 11.28
CA PRO A 16 -9.99 -4.59 11.00
C PRO A 16 -10.52 -4.90 9.60
N LEU A 17 -11.81 -5.23 9.51
CA LEU A 17 -12.47 -5.51 8.23
C LEU A 17 -12.41 -4.26 7.34
N PRO A 18 -12.18 -4.42 6.03
CA PRO A 18 -12.14 -3.29 5.12
C PRO A 18 -13.52 -2.62 5.09
N THR A 19 -13.57 -1.34 5.47
CA THR A 19 -14.82 -0.57 5.39
C THR A 19 -15.27 -0.41 3.93
N ALA A 20 -16.56 -0.23 3.70
CA ALA A 20 -17.12 -0.02 2.35
C ALA A 20 -16.44 1.15 1.61
N ARG A 21 -16.02 2.19 2.34
CA ARG A 21 -15.26 3.32 1.78
C ARG A 21 -13.89 2.87 1.24
N THR A 22 -13.16 2.06 2.02
CA THR A 22 -11.86 1.52 1.61
C THR A 22 -11.97 0.62 0.38
N LEU A 23 -13.03 -0.19 0.30
CA LEU A 23 -13.29 -1.05 -0.86
C LEU A 23 -13.63 -0.23 -2.12
N ARG A 24 -14.45 0.82 -2.00
CA ARG A 24 -14.78 1.70 -3.13
C ARG A 24 -13.53 2.40 -3.67
N MET A 25 -12.69 2.96 -2.80
CA MET A 25 -11.44 3.60 -3.23
C MET A 25 -10.49 2.62 -3.93
N ARG A 26 -10.46 1.35 -3.51
CA ARG A 26 -9.66 0.29 -4.17
C ARG A 26 -10.16 -0.05 -5.58
N ARG A 27 -11.46 0.05 -5.85
CA ARG A 27 -12.04 -0.25 -7.18
C ARG A 27 -12.04 0.94 -8.14
N ASN A 28 -11.72 2.14 -7.67
CA ASN A 28 -11.76 3.35 -8.49
C ASN A 28 -10.52 3.47 -9.39
N LEU A 29 -10.65 3.06 -10.66
CA LEU A 29 -9.59 3.17 -11.67
C LEU A 29 -9.05 4.60 -11.86
N PRO A 30 -9.88 5.67 -11.93
CA PRO A 30 -9.36 7.03 -12.04
C PRO A 30 -8.49 7.44 -10.85
N TYR A 31 -8.87 7.00 -9.64
CA TYR A 31 -8.10 7.26 -8.42
C TYR A 31 -6.77 6.49 -8.41
N GLN A 32 -6.76 5.26 -8.93
CA GLN A 32 -5.52 4.48 -9.10
C GLN A 32 -4.58 5.14 -10.13
N ALA A 33 -5.12 5.59 -11.27
CA ALA A 33 -4.34 6.27 -12.31
C ALA A 33 -3.72 7.58 -11.79
N TYR A 34 -4.51 8.39 -11.07
CA TYR A 34 -4.01 9.61 -10.41
C TYR A 34 -2.86 9.30 -9.44
N ARG A 35 -3.04 8.31 -8.55
CA ARG A 35 -1.97 7.93 -7.59
C ARG A 35 -0.72 7.47 -8.32
N PHE A 36 -0.87 6.62 -9.34
CA PHE A 36 0.26 6.16 -10.16
C PHE A 36 1.01 7.35 -10.78
N ALA A 37 0.30 8.24 -11.46
CA ALA A 37 0.91 9.42 -12.08
C ALA A 37 1.62 10.31 -11.05
N ALA A 38 0.98 10.59 -9.91
CA ALA A 38 1.54 11.43 -8.85
C ALA A 38 2.85 10.87 -8.27
N PHE A 39 2.92 9.56 -8.03
CA PHE A 39 4.14 8.90 -7.53
C PHE A 39 5.26 8.96 -8.56
N ASN A 40 4.98 8.61 -9.82
CA ASN A 40 5.98 8.64 -10.88
C ASN A 40 6.49 10.07 -11.13
N LEU A 41 5.60 11.06 -11.13
CA LEU A 41 5.98 12.45 -11.29
C LEU A 41 6.86 12.96 -10.15
N ARG A 42 6.64 12.50 -8.91
CA ARG A 42 7.51 12.83 -7.77
C ARG A 42 8.93 12.30 -7.98
N ILE A 43 9.08 11.06 -8.48
CA ILE A 43 10.39 10.47 -8.79
C ILE A 43 11.08 11.28 -9.88
N VAL A 44 10.38 11.55 -10.99
CA VAL A 44 10.89 12.40 -12.09
C VAL A 44 11.35 13.75 -11.56
N ARG A 45 10.55 14.40 -10.71
CA ARG A 45 10.91 15.69 -10.08
C ARG A 45 12.16 15.58 -9.19
N MET A 46 12.31 14.49 -8.44
CA MET A 46 13.51 14.26 -7.62
C MET A 46 14.76 14.08 -8.49
N VAL A 47 14.65 13.32 -9.59
CA VAL A 47 15.75 13.12 -10.56
C VAL A 47 16.14 14.46 -11.18
N LEU A 48 15.18 15.18 -11.78
CA LEU A 48 15.44 16.49 -12.41
C LEU A 48 16.06 17.51 -11.45
N LYS A 49 15.64 17.50 -10.17
CA LYS A 49 16.18 18.40 -9.14
C LYS A 49 17.60 18.02 -8.69
N GLY A 50 17.96 16.73 -8.71
CA GLY A 50 19.26 16.24 -8.26
C GLY A 50 20.40 16.43 -9.28
N HIS A 51 20.11 16.92 -10.49
CA HIS A 51 21.12 17.22 -11.51
C HIS A 51 21.77 18.62 -11.35
N HIS A 52 21.53 19.32 -10.23
CA HIS A 52 22.19 20.56 -9.85
C HIS A 52 22.90 20.40 -8.50
#